data_AF-A0A957C032-F1
#
_entry.id   AF-A0A957C032-F1
#
_cell.length_a   1.000
_cell.length_b   1.000
_cell.length_c   1.000
_cell.angle_alpha   90.00
_cell.angle_beta   90.00
_cell.angle_gamma   90.00
#
_symmetry.space_group_name_H-M   'P 1'
#
loop_
_entity.id
_entity.type
_entity.pdbx_description
1 polymer ?
#
loop_
_entity_poly.entity_id
_entity_poly.type
_entity_poly.pdbx_seq_one_letter_code
_entity_poly.pdbx_strand_id
1 'polypeptide(L)'
;SIPVLLDNAEANGYRVLDYKKGNGAEPNFMVNQNYRGNGEPEEVVAEIRALLRNPQFRQAISYAMDRQRICDVVWRGFSEPKQFTVSPQSLHFASEEGQAVYEEWANSYADYNVELANQMLDDLGMTVGDDGFRTLPSGAPFELVIDYWDYGLIAQVADASEIYRINLEEVGINTRLNQLADVNEWLGTLNENASYMLSSVGAAEMDLWTYPDWVFPVRGERIFPAVGAWYNSGGAVGEAPEPGSPEERLIALYEAGFAEGDSVARNELMLEVFRIHIEEGPFAIGACGDLSTPVVVAENFRNVPETGVLGPWAPASPGNLNPAQFFIRSDS
;
A
#
# COMPACT_ATOMS: atom_id res chain seq x y z
N SER A 1 -1.12 24.07 9.57
CA SER A 1 0.12 23.39 9.18
C SER A 1 0.98 23.19 10.41
N ILE A 2 1.96 22.28 10.38
CA ILE A 2 2.88 22.05 11.52
C ILE A 2 3.57 23.34 11.98
N PRO A 3 4.13 24.20 11.09
CA PRO A 3 4.76 25.45 11.53
C PRO A 3 3.80 26.38 12.29
N VAL A 4 2.54 26.50 11.83
CA VAL A 4 1.53 27.32 12.51
C VAL A 4 1.22 26.78 13.91
N LEU A 5 1.18 25.44 14.09
CA LEU A 5 0.99 24.85 15.42
C LEU A 5 2.19 25.12 16.33
N LEU A 6 3.41 24.99 15.80
CA LEU A 6 4.63 25.26 16.58
C LEU A 6 4.73 26.73 16.99
N ASP A 7 4.50 27.66 16.07
CA ASP A 7 4.58 29.11 16.31
C ASP A 7 3.56 29.61 17.35
N ASN A 8 2.45 28.90 17.52
CA ASN A 8 1.36 29.28 18.40
C ASN A 8 1.33 28.50 19.72
N ALA A 9 2.23 27.54 19.91
CA ALA A 9 2.24 26.61 21.05
C ALA A 9 2.34 27.33 22.40
N GLU A 10 3.38 28.15 22.59
CA GLU A 10 3.62 28.87 23.84
C GLU A 10 2.48 29.87 24.14
N ALA A 11 2.10 30.68 23.15
CA ALA A 11 1.08 31.73 23.30
C ALA A 11 -0.30 31.18 23.68
N ASN A 12 -0.59 29.92 23.36
CA ASN A 12 -1.88 29.29 23.60
C ASN A 12 -1.80 28.12 24.60
N GLY A 13 -0.67 27.94 25.28
CA GLY A 13 -0.52 26.97 26.37
C GLY A 13 -0.68 25.52 25.93
N TYR A 14 -0.06 25.12 24.82
CA TYR A 14 0.03 23.72 24.39
C TYR A 14 1.45 23.38 23.92
N ARG A 15 1.72 22.07 23.80
CA ARG A 15 2.88 21.53 23.10
C ARG A 15 2.44 20.71 21.89
N VAL A 16 3.33 20.61 20.91
CA VAL A 16 3.13 19.78 19.72
C VAL A 16 4.07 18.59 19.82
N LEU A 17 3.54 17.38 19.73
CA LEU A 17 4.30 16.14 19.64
C LEU A 17 4.37 15.69 18.19
N ASP A 18 5.54 15.25 17.75
CA ASP A 18 5.75 14.72 16.40
C ASP A 18 5.55 13.19 16.44
N TYR A 19 4.30 12.76 16.29
CA TYR A 19 4.00 11.34 16.17
C TYR A 19 4.15 10.91 14.72
N LYS A 20 4.39 9.62 14.50
CA LYS A 20 4.43 9.05 13.17
C LYS A 20 3.03 8.58 12.76
N LYS A 21 2.66 8.77 11.50
CA LYS A 21 1.54 8.03 10.92
C LYS A 21 1.91 6.53 10.85
N GLY A 22 3.18 6.23 10.60
CA GLY A 22 3.70 4.87 10.48
C GLY A 22 3.23 4.14 9.24
N ASN A 23 2.86 4.89 8.22
CA ASN A 23 2.54 4.39 6.90
C ASN A 23 3.80 3.91 6.19
N GLY A 24 3.77 2.66 5.73
CA GLY A 24 4.74 2.15 4.77
C GLY A 24 4.50 2.72 3.37
N ALA A 25 3.26 3.09 3.02
CA ALA A 25 2.99 3.93 1.84
C ALA A 25 1.69 4.76 1.92
N GLU A 26 1.68 5.92 1.27
CA GLU A 26 0.58 6.87 1.13
C GLU A 26 0.73 7.81 -0.10
N PRO A 27 -0.18 7.68 -1.09
CA PRO A 27 -1.02 6.51 -1.30
C PRO A 27 -0.18 5.26 -1.60
N ASN A 28 -0.73 4.10 -1.30
CA ASN A 28 -0.32 2.81 -1.86
C ASN A 28 -1.34 2.41 -2.95
N PHE A 29 -0.87 1.91 -4.09
CA PHE A 29 -1.71 1.41 -5.17
C PHE A 29 -1.60 -0.12 -5.24
N MET A 30 -2.59 -0.83 -4.71
CA MET A 30 -2.62 -2.29 -4.75
C MET A 30 -2.89 -2.77 -6.17
N VAL A 31 -2.15 -3.78 -6.63
CA VAL A 31 -2.35 -4.38 -7.95
C VAL A 31 -3.11 -5.68 -7.80
N ASN A 32 -4.31 -5.77 -8.39
CA ASN A 32 -5.16 -6.94 -8.23
C ASN A 32 -4.59 -8.19 -8.92
N GLN A 33 -4.27 -9.22 -8.14
CA GLN A 33 -3.72 -10.48 -8.65
C GLN A 33 -4.80 -11.45 -9.14
N ASN A 34 -6.08 -11.13 -8.94
CA ASN A 34 -7.23 -11.93 -9.33
C ASN A 34 -8.26 -11.12 -10.16
N TYR A 35 -7.82 -10.15 -10.97
CA TYR A 35 -8.69 -9.28 -11.76
C TYR A 35 -9.76 -10.04 -12.56
N ARG A 36 -11.04 -9.72 -12.36
CA ARG A 36 -12.18 -10.43 -12.98
C ARG A 36 -12.86 -9.72 -14.14
N GLY A 37 -12.33 -8.58 -14.57
CA GLY A 37 -12.97 -7.78 -15.61
C GLY A 37 -14.04 -6.84 -15.07
N ASN A 38 -14.41 -5.89 -15.92
CA ASN A 38 -15.49 -4.93 -15.72
C ASN A 38 -16.29 -4.73 -17.03
N GLY A 39 -16.58 -5.84 -17.72
CA GLY A 39 -17.41 -5.86 -18.93
C GLY A 39 -16.64 -6.10 -20.24
N GLU A 40 -15.32 -6.28 -20.18
CA GLU A 40 -14.51 -6.70 -21.31
C GLU A 40 -14.76 -8.19 -21.68
N PRO A 41 -14.45 -8.61 -22.92
CA PRO A 41 -14.43 -10.03 -23.29
C PRO A 41 -13.47 -10.85 -22.42
N GLU A 42 -13.81 -12.11 -22.12
CA GLU A 42 -13.02 -12.96 -21.21
C GLU A 42 -11.56 -13.12 -21.66
N GLU A 43 -11.29 -13.19 -22.96
CA GLU A 43 -9.93 -13.25 -23.49
C GLU A 43 -9.10 -12.00 -23.18
N VAL A 44 -9.74 -10.82 -23.15
CA VAL A 44 -9.11 -9.55 -22.77
C VAL A 44 -8.92 -9.49 -21.26
N VAL A 45 -9.92 -9.93 -20.48
CA VAL A 45 -9.81 -10.03 -19.01
C VAL A 45 -8.67 -10.95 -18.61
N ALA A 46 -8.53 -12.11 -19.26
CA ALA A 46 -7.45 -13.06 -18.99
C ALA A 46 -6.08 -12.48 -19.33
N GLU A 47 -5.95 -11.74 -20.43
CA GLU A 47 -4.71 -11.07 -20.81
C GLU A 47 -4.34 -9.93 -19.84
N ILE A 48 -5.30 -9.11 -19.43
CA ILE A 48 -5.10 -8.08 -18.39
C ILE A 48 -4.71 -8.73 -17.06
N ARG A 49 -5.39 -9.79 -16.65
CA ARG A 49 -5.03 -10.53 -15.42
C ARG A 49 -3.61 -11.07 -15.50
N ALA A 50 -3.21 -11.65 -16.64
CA ALA A 50 -1.85 -12.14 -16.85
C ALA A 50 -0.83 -10.99 -16.78
N LEU A 51 -1.16 -9.83 -17.33
CA LEU A 51 -0.32 -8.63 -17.27
C LEU A 51 -0.17 -8.12 -15.82
N LEU A 52 -1.26 -7.98 -15.07
CA LEU A 52 -1.24 -7.55 -13.66
C LEU A 52 -0.52 -8.55 -12.75
N ARG A 53 -0.55 -9.86 -13.09
CA ARG A 53 0.19 -10.93 -12.41
C ARG A 53 1.67 -11.01 -12.82
N ASN A 54 2.09 -10.37 -13.90
CA ASN A 54 3.47 -10.37 -14.35
C ASN A 54 4.33 -9.39 -13.52
N PRO A 55 5.40 -9.85 -12.82
CA PRO A 55 6.27 -8.95 -12.05
C PRO A 55 6.89 -7.85 -12.90
N GLN A 56 7.30 -8.15 -14.14
CA GLN A 56 7.93 -7.16 -15.03
C GLN A 56 6.97 -6.02 -15.36
N PHE A 57 5.67 -6.28 -15.52
CA PHE A 57 4.69 -5.22 -15.72
C PHE A 57 4.57 -4.34 -14.47
N ARG A 58 4.40 -4.96 -13.29
CA ARG A 58 4.29 -4.23 -12.01
C ARG A 58 5.53 -3.39 -11.71
N GLN A 59 6.72 -3.92 -12.02
CA GLN A 59 7.97 -3.21 -11.90
C GLN A 59 8.04 -2.03 -12.88
N ALA A 60 7.63 -2.21 -14.14
CA ALA A 60 7.63 -1.14 -15.14
C ALA A 60 6.74 0.05 -14.71
N ILE A 61 5.51 -0.23 -14.26
CA ILE A 61 4.61 0.83 -13.78
C ILE A 61 5.09 1.45 -12.45
N SER A 62 5.86 0.70 -11.64
CA SER A 62 6.53 1.25 -10.46
C SER A 62 7.67 2.20 -10.83
N TYR A 63 8.51 1.85 -11.82
CA TYR A 63 9.58 2.71 -12.34
C TYR A 63 9.04 3.94 -13.08
N ALA A 64 7.80 3.90 -13.58
CA ALA A 64 7.16 5.05 -14.16
C ALA A 64 6.83 6.13 -13.11
N MET A 65 6.69 5.80 -11.83
CA MET A 65 6.21 6.77 -10.83
C MET A 65 7.29 7.75 -10.36
N ASP A 66 7.07 9.05 -10.54
CA ASP A 66 7.90 10.10 -9.93
C ASP A 66 7.49 10.34 -8.46
N ARG A 67 7.98 9.45 -7.59
CA ARG A 67 7.72 9.49 -6.14
C ARG A 67 8.19 10.79 -5.51
N GLN A 68 9.35 11.30 -5.92
CA GLN A 68 9.89 12.56 -5.39
C GLN A 68 8.93 13.72 -5.70
N ARG A 69 8.42 13.79 -6.93
CA ARG A 69 7.43 14.80 -7.32
C ARG A 69 6.15 14.70 -6.51
N ILE A 70 5.64 13.50 -6.27
CA ILE A 70 4.46 13.30 -5.40
C ILE A 70 4.75 13.82 -3.99
N CYS A 71 5.89 13.44 -3.40
CA CYS A 71 6.26 13.86 -2.05
C CYS A 71 6.43 15.39 -1.93
N ASP A 72 6.97 16.05 -2.94
CA ASP A 72 7.16 17.49 -2.94
C ASP A 72 5.85 18.27 -3.14
N VAL A 73 4.99 17.81 -4.05
CA VAL A 73 3.75 18.53 -4.41
C VAL A 73 2.65 18.28 -3.39
N VAL A 74 2.41 17.01 -3.06
CA VAL A 74 1.28 16.57 -2.24
C VAL A 74 1.60 16.74 -0.76
N TRP A 75 2.79 16.28 -0.37
CA TRP A 75 3.19 16.21 1.04
C TRP A 75 4.13 17.34 1.45
N ARG A 76 4.56 18.21 0.53
CA ARG A 76 5.43 19.38 0.80
C ARG A 76 6.70 19.02 1.56
N GLY A 77 7.28 17.86 1.24
CA GLY A 77 8.51 17.35 1.87
C GLY A 77 8.31 16.75 3.28
N PHE A 78 7.08 16.54 3.74
CA PHE A 78 6.78 15.85 5.01
C PHE A 78 6.66 14.33 4.88
N SER A 79 7.03 13.78 3.72
CA SER A 79 7.03 12.35 3.42
C SER A 79 8.32 11.95 2.71
N GLU A 80 8.62 10.66 2.74
CA GLU A 80 9.78 10.09 2.06
C GLU A 80 9.36 9.31 0.81
N PRO A 81 10.01 9.49 -0.35
CA PRO A 81 9.75 8.68 -1.54
C PRO A 81 10.25 7.26 -1.29
N LYS A 82 9.35 6.28 -1.38
CA LYS A 82 9.69 4.86 -1.19
C LYS A 82 8.63 3.93 -1.76
N GLN A 83 9.03 2.68 -1.97
CA GLN A 83 8.12 1.58 -2.27
C GLN A 83 7.22 1.26 -1.06
N PHE A 84 6.08 0.64 -1.35
CA PHE A 84 5.23 0.04 -0.33
C PHE A 84 6.02 -0.94 0.53
N THR A 85 5.90 -0.73 1.84
CA THR A 85 6.17 -1.70 2.88
C THR A 85 4.97 -1.73 3.83
N VAL A 86 4.99 -2.62 4.81
CA VAL A 86 4.19 -2.43 6.03
C VAL A 86 4.78 -1.29 6.87
N SER A 87 4.25 -1.02 8.07
CA SER A 87 4.77 0.06 8.91
C SER A 87 6.28 -0.08 9.16
N PRO A 88 7.09 0.98 8.96
CA PRO A 88 8.51 0.96 9.32
C PRO A 88 8.76 0.72 10.81
N GLN A 89 7.76 1.00 11.65
CA GLN A 89 7.83 0.76 13.10
C GLN A 89 7.39 -0.66 13.49
N SER A 90 7.05 -1.52 12.53
CA SER A 90 6.64 -2.90 12.79
C SER A 90 7.68 -3.66 13.60
N LEU A 91 7.22 -4.50 14.53
CA LEU A 91 8.07 -5.40 15.31
C LEU A 91 8.88 -6.35 14.42
N HIS A 92 8.42 -6.62 13.20
CA HIS A 92 9.09 -7.52 12.27
C HIS A 92 10.43 -6.98 11.77
N PHE A 93 10.64 -5.66 11.86
CA PHE A 93 11.86 -4.97 11.47
C PHE A 93 12.76 -4.60 12.66
N ALA A 94 12.44 -5.06 13.88
CA ALA A 94 13.19 -4.68 15.08
C ALA A 94 14.61 -5.31 15.17
N SER A 95 14.88 -6.39 14.41
CA SER A 95 16.21 -7.01 14.32
C SER A 95 17.05 -6.36 13.22
N GLU A 96 18.37 -6.55 13.26
CA GLU A 96 19.29 -6.07 12.21
C GLU A 96 18.93 -6.65 10.83
N GLU A 97 18.60 -7.94 10.78
CA GLU A 97 18.15 -8.60 9.56
C GLU A 97 16.80 -8.04 9.07
N GLY A 98 15.84 -7.84 9.99
CA GLY A 98 14.55 -7.25 9.66
C GLY A 98 14.68 -5.84 9.12
N GLN A 99 15.58 -5.03 9.69
CA GLN A 99 15.89 -3.69 9.19
C GLN A 99 16.51 -3.74 7.79
N ALA A 100 17.41 -4.68 7.51
CA ALA A 100 17.97 -4.87 6.17
C ALA A 100 16.91 -5.27 5.14
N VAL A 101 15.98 -6.17 5.52
CA VAL A 101 14.84 -6.56 4.67
C VAL A 101 13.93 -5.37 4.42
N TYR A 102 13.65 -4.54 5.44
CA TYR A 102 12.87 -3.31 5.28
C TYR A 102 13.53 -2.35 4.29
N GLU A 103 14.84 -2.11 4.43
CA GLU A 103 15.58 -1.20 3.54
C GLU A 103 15.57 -1.71 2.10
N GLU A 104 15.77 -3.02 1.89
CA GLU A 104 15.66 -3.62 0.57
C GLU A 104 14.26 -3.48 -0.03
N TRP A 105 13.22 -3.75 0.76
CA TRP A 105 11.83 -3.65 0.32
C TRP A 105 11.43 -2.20 0.01
N ALA A 106 11.74 -1.25 0.88
CA ALA A 106 11.42 0.16 0.70
C ALA A 106 12.09 0.76 -0.55
N ASN A 107 13.20 0.19 -1.02
CA ASN A 107 13.90 0.64 -2.21
C ASN A 107 13.61 -0.22 -3.46
N SER A 108 12.88 -1.33 -3.35
CA SER A 108 12.66 -2.23 -4.48
C SER A 108 11.80 -1.57 -5.56
N TYR A 109 12.37 -1.47 -6.77
CA TYR A 109 11.72 -0.89 -7.94
C TYR A 109 11.17 0.53 -7.69
N ALA A 110 11.81 1.29 -6.80
CA ALA A 110 11.33 2.58 -6.32
C ALA A 110 11.86 3.78 -7.13
N ASP A 111 12.95 3.60 -7.88
CA ASP A 111 13.54 4.65 -8.72
C ASP A 111 12.54 5.14 -9.78
N TYR A 112 12.63 6.41 -10.16
CA TYR A 112 11.90 6.94 -11.32
C TYR A 112 12.79 6.81 -12.57
N ASN A 113 12.39 5.93 -13.48
CA ASN A 113 13.15 5.63 -14.69
C ASN A 113 12.22 5.31 -15.87
N VAL A 114 11.83 6.36 -16.60
CA VAL A 114 10.95 6.30 -17.77
C VAL A 114 11.52 5.42 -18.89
N GLU A 115 12.83 5.45 -19.09
CA GLU A 115 13.52 4.69 -20.14
C GLU A 115 13.47 3.18 -19.85
N LEU A 116 13.77 2.80 -18.61
CA LEU A 116 13.66 1.42 -18.15
C LEU A 116 12.21 0.94 -18.18
N ALA A 117 11.26 1.75 -17.71
CA ALA A 117 9.84 1.40 -17.75
C ALA A 117 9.37 1.13 -19.20
N ASN A 118 9.74 2.00 -20.15
CA ASN A 118 9.43 1.79 -21.57
C ASN A 118 10.04 0.48 -22.12
N GLN A 119 11.32 0.23 -21.83
CA GLN A 119 11.99 -0.99 -22.25
C GLN A 119 11.28 -2.25 -21.71
N MET A 120 10.91 -2.25 -20.42
CA MET A 120 10.21 -3.37 -19.81
C MET A 120 8.82 -3.60 -20.43
N LEU A 121 8.09 -2.54 -20.79
CA LEU A 121 6.80 -2.63 -21.47
C LEU A 121 6.95 -3.11 -22.93
N ASP A 122 8.01 -2.68 -23.63
CA ASP A 122 8.34 -3.17 -24.97
C ASP A 122 8.65 -4.68 -24.96
N ASP A 123 9.43 -5.13 -23.98
CA ASP A 123 9.81 -6.54 -23.81
C ASP A 123 8.60 -7.44 -23.47
N LEU A 124 7.53 -6.87 -22.94
CA LEU A 124 6.25 -7.55 -22.73
C LEU A 124 5.39 -7.61 -24.01
N GLY A 125 5.84 -6.98 -25.10
CA GLY A 125 5.11 -6.93 -26.37
C GLY A 125 3.99 -5.88 -26.42
N MET A 126 3.97 -4.93 -25.49
CA MET A 126 2.96 -3.87 -25.46
C MET A 126 3.33 -2.74 -26.44
N THR A 127 2.88 -2.80 -27.69
CA THR A 127 3.25 -1.82 -28.72
C THR A 127 2.41 -0.55 -28.65
N VAL A 128 3.01 0.61 -28.97
CA VAL A 128 2.28 1.88 -29.10
C VAL A 128 1.38 1.87 -30.34
N GLY A 129 0.09 2.07 -30.13
CA GLY A 129 -0.94 2.19 -31.16
C GLY A 129 -1.04 3.60 -31.77
N ASP A 130 -1.97 3.77 -32.69
CA ASP A 130 -2.15 5.02 -33.45
C ASP A 130 -2.63 6.20 -32.59
N ASP A 131 -3.23 5.92 -31.43
CA ASP A 131 -3.67 6.92 -30.45
C ASP A 131 -2.56 7.40 -29.52
N GLY A 132 -1.34 6.85 -29.66
CA GLY A 132 -0.19 7.17 -28.84
C GLY A 132 -0.10 6.35 -27.55
N PHE A 133 -0.99 5.39 -27.33
CA PHE A 133 -0.98 4.52 -26.16
C PHE A 133 -0.69 3.06 -26.52
N ARG A 134 -0.11 2.34 -25.57
CA ARG A 134 0.23 0.93 -25.71
C ARG A 134 -1.01 0.06 -25.74
N THR A 135 -1.03 -0.91 -26.64
CA THR A 135 -2.02 -1.99 -26.66
C THR A 135 -1.57 -3.15 -25.78
N LEU A 136 -2.49 -4.04 -25.45
CA LEU A 136 -2.15 -5.38 -24.97
C LEU A 136 -1.29 -6.12 -26.02
N PRO A 137 -0.52 -7.15 -25.63
CA PRO A 137 0.27 -7.96 -26.57
C PRO A 137 -0.55 -8.56 -27.73
N SER A 138 -1.83 -8.84 -27.52
CA SER A 138 -2.77 -9.26 -28.58
C SER A 138 -3.11 -8.17 -29.61
N GLY A 139 -2.77 -6.91 -29.33
CA GLY A 139 -3.18 -5.72 -30.10
C GLY A 139 -4.51 -5.11 -29.63
N ALA A 140 -5.18 -5.69 -28.63
CA ALA A 140 -6.39 -5.10 -28.07
C ALA A 140 -6.09 -3.80 -27.31
N PRO A 141 -6.99 -2.80 -27.33
CA PRO A 141 -6.83 -1.57 -26.54
C PRO A 141 -6.64 -1.86 -25.06
N PHE A 142 -5.76 -1.12 -24.40
CA PHE A 142 -5.52 -1.21 -22.96
C PHE A 142 -5.77 0.15 -22.30
N GLU A 143 -6.64 0.18 -21.29
CA GLU A 143 -6.80 1.31 -20.37
C GLU A 143 -6.59 0.80 -18.95
N LEU A 144 -5.60 1.35 -18.25
CA LEU A 144 -5.38 1.05 -16.84
C LEU A 144 -6.33 1.90 -15.99
N VAL A 145 -7.14 1.27 -15.17
CA VAL A 145 -8.05 1.99 -14.25
C VAL A 145 -7.44 2.03 -12.84
N ILE A 146 -7.32 3.23 -12.29
CA ILE A 146 -6.94 3.46 -10.90
C ILE A 146 -8.18 3.92 -10.14
N ASP A 147 -8.72 3.02 -9.32
CA ASP A 147 -9.76 3.34 -8.35
C ASP A 147 -9.12 3.99 -7.12
N TYR A 148 -9.64 5.12 -6.66
CA TYR A 148 -9.08 5.77 -5.48
C TYR A 148 -10.14 6.33 -4.54
N TRP A 149 -9.82 6.24 -3.25
CA TRP A 149 -10.60 6.76 -2.15
C TRP A 149 -9.71 6.85 -0.90
N ASP A 150 -10.05 7.73 0.06
CA ASP A 150 -9.32 7.81 1.33
C ASP A 150 -10.14 8.38 2.49
N TYR A 151 -9.82 7.94 3.70
CA TYR A 151 -10.31 8.51 4.96
C TYR A 151 -9.65 9.86 5.30
N GLY A 152 -10.16 10.93 4.70
CA GLY A 152 -9.83 12.28 5.10
C GLY A 152 -8.60 12.89 4.40
N LEU A 153 -7.93 12.15 3.51
CA LEU A 153 -6.87 12.66 2.63
C LEU A 153 -7.26 12.56 1.14
N ILE A 154 -8.55 12.54 0.82
CA ILE A 154 -9.05 12.36 -0.55
C ILE A 154 -8.46 13.37 -1.54
N ALA A 155 -8.24 14.62 -1.14
CA ALA A 155 -7.64 15.63 -2.01
C ALA A 155 -6.17 15.31 -2.33
N GLN A 156 -5.41 14.87 -1.31
CA GLN A 156 -4.01 14.47 -1.47
C GLN A 156 -3.88 13.23 -2.33
N VAL A 157 -4.76 12.24 -2.12
CA VAL A 157 -4.78 11.01 -2.92
C VAL A 157 -5.19 11.32 -4.37
N ALA A 158 -6.14 12.23 -4.61
CA ALA A 158 -6.47 12.70 -5.95
C ALA A 158 -5.28 13.36 -6.65
N ASP A 159 -4.59 14.30 -5.98
CA ASP A 159 -3.41 14.98 -6.55
C ASP A 159 -2.27 13.97 -6.85
N ALA A 160 -2.01 13.02 -5.94
CA ALA A 160 -1.01 11.97 -6.15
C ALA A 160 -1.38 11.04 -7.32
N SER A 161 -2.66 10.67 -7.43
CA SER A 161 -3.16 9.80 -8.51
C SER A 161 -3.09 10.49 -9.87
N GLU A 162 -3.33 11.80 -9.93
CA GLU A 162 -3.19 12.60 -11.15
C GLU A 162 -1.73 12.70 -11.62
N ILE A 163 -0.78 12.90 -10.69
CA ILE A 163 0.64 12.84 -11.03
C ILE A 163 1.02 11.46 -11.57
N TYR A 164 0.56 10.39 -10.91
CA TYR A 164 0.85 9.03 -11.35
C TYR A 164 0.22 8.70 -12.70
N ARG A 165 -1.01 9.16 -12.97
CA ARG A 165 -1.67 9.05 -14.29
C ARG A 165 -0.80 9.68 -15.39
N ILE A 166 -0.32 10.90 -15.17
CA ILE A 166 0.56 11.60 -16.11
C ILE A 166 1.85 10.81 -16.35
N ASN A 167 2.46 10.25 -15.30
CA ASN A 167 3.67 9.46 -15.46
C ASN A 167 3.44 8.14 -16.21
N LEU A 168 2.30 7.48 -16.00
CA LEU A 168 1.91 6.28 -16.73
C LEU A 168 1.69 6.58 -18.23
N GLU A 169 1.06 7.71 -18.53
CA GLU A 169 0.87 8.16 -19.91
C GLU A 169 2.19 8.53 -20.60
N GLU A 170 3.20 9.01 -19.85
CA GLU A 170 4.55 9.27 -20.37
C GLU A 170 5.25 7.99 -20.87
N VAL A 171 4.95 6.84 -20.26
CA VAL A 171 5.40 5.52 -20.74
C VAL A 171 4.38 4.85 -21.67
N GLY A 172 3.38 5.59 -22.12
CA GLY A 172 2.38 5.15 -23.10
C GLY A 172 1.24 4.31 -22.52
N ILE A 173 1.03 4.25 -21.21
CA ILE A 173 -0.12 3.54 -20.62
C ILE A 173 -1.31 4.51 -20.49
N ASN A 174 -2.34 4.32 -21.32
CA ASN A 174 -3.60 5.05 -21.19
C ASN A 174 -4.20 4.77 -19.81
N THR A 175 -4.45 5.80 -19.02
CA THR A 175 -4.82 5.64 -17.61
C THR A 175 -6.05 6.47 -17.26
N ARG A 176 -7.07 5.82 -16.69
CA ARG A 176 -8.28 6.46 -16.19
C ARG A 176 -8.31 6.44 -14.68
N LEU A 177 -8.54 7.62 -14.08
CA LEU A 177 -8.80 7.73 -12.65
C LEU A 177 -10.30 7.59 -12.37
N ASN A 178 -10.64 6.78 -11.37
CA ASN A 178 -12.01 6.60 -10.91
C ASN A 178 -12.08 6.90 -9.41
N GLN A 179 -12.61 8.07 -9.06
CA GLN A 179 -12.84 8.42 -7.66
C GLN A 179 -14.08 7.69 -7.15
N LEU A 180 -13.92 6.88 -6.11
CA LEU A 180 -15.05 6.26 -5.45
C LEU A 180 -15.70 7.24 -4.47
N ALA A 181 -17.01 7.16 -4.31
CA ALA A 181 -17.79 8.13 -3.54
C ALA A 181 -17.58 7.99 -2.03
N ASP A 182 -17.56 6.75 -1.54
CA ASP A 182 -17.47 6.44 -0.12
C ASP A 182 -16.83 5.07 0.16
N VAL A 183 -16.70 4.77 1.46
CA VAL A 183 -16.14 3.52 1.97
C VAL A 183 -16.88 2.28 1.46
N ASN A 184 -18.20 2.34 1.28
CA ASN A 184 -18.98 1.17 0.85
C ASN A 184 -18.70 0.84 -0.61
N GLU A 185 -18.60 1.88 -1.46
CA GLU A 185 -18.18 1.69 -2.85
C GLU A 185 -16.75 1.15 -2.93
N TRP A 186 -15.84 1.68 -2.12
CA TRP A 186 -14.47 1.18 -2.04
C TRP A 186 -14.38 -0.29 -1.59
N LEU A 187 -15.05 -0.64 -0.49
CA LEU A 187 -15.09 -2.02 -0.01
C LEU A 187 -15.80 -2.97 -0.99
N GLY A 188 -16.86 -2.52 -1.69
CA GLY A 188 -17.53 -3.30 -2.72
C GLY A 188 -16.60 -3.62 -3.91
N THR A 189 -15.82 -2.63 -4.35
CA THR A 189 -14.80 -2.79 -5.38
C THR A 189 -13.70 -3.78 -4.97
N LEU A 190 -13.23 -3.71 -3.71
CA LEU A 190 -12.19 -4.61 -3.20
C LEU A 190 -12.69 -6.04 -2.96
N ASN A 191 -13.88 -6.20 -2.37
CA ASN A 191 -14.29 -7.46 -1.73
C ASN A 191 -15.32 -8.24 -2.52
N GLU A 192 -16.25 -7.57 -3.22
CA GLU A 192 -17.38 -8.25 -3.86
C GLU A 192 -17.08 -8.60 -5.32
N ASN A 193 -16.40 -7.71 -6.04
CA ASN A 193 -16.24 -7.84 -7.49
C ASN A 193 -14.83 -8.23 -7.93
N ALA A 194 -13.80 -7.94 -7.12
CA ALA A 194 -12.39 -8.04 -7.54
C ALA A 194 -12.17 -7.42 -8.94
N SER A 195 -12.88 -6.34 -9.24
CA SER A 195 -13.00 -5.74 -10.57
C SER A 195 -12.04 -4.57 -10.79
N TYR A 196 -11.30 -4.17 -9.76
CA TYR A 196 -10.29 -3.12 -9.88
C TYR A 196 -9.00 -3.66 -10.51
N MET A 197 -8.30 -2.84 -11.28
CA MET A 197 -6.92 -3.14 -11.71
C MET A 197 -5.94 -2.64 -10.64
N LEU A 198 -5.98 -1.34 -10.37
CA LEU A 198 -5.29 -0.69 -9.25
C LEU A 198 -6.30 -0.05 -8.31
N SER A 199 -6.09 -0.20 -6.99
CA SER A 199 -6.88 0.51 -5.98
C SER A 199 -6.00 1.21 -4.96
N SER A 200 -6.25 2.50 -4.72
CA SER A 200 -5.50 3.26 -3.73
C SER A 200 -5.95 2.95 -2.30
N VAL A 201 -5.02 2.88 -1.37
CA VAL A 201 -5.28 2.82 0.07
C VAL A 201 -4.05 3.32 0.84
N GLY A 202 -4.21 3.91 2.01
CA GLY A 202 -3.07 4.11 2.93
C GLY A 202 -2.68 2.81 3.62
N ALA A 203 -1.39 2.50 3.74
CA ALA A 203 -0.93 1.26 4.37
C ALA A 203 0.02 1.54 5.53
N ALA A 204 -0.38 1.15 6.75
CA ALA A 204 0.32 1.49 7.99
C ALA A 204 0.33 0.37 9.03
N GLU A 205 -0.02 -0.86 8.67
CA GLU A 205 -0.17 -1.92 9.67
C GLU A 205 1.17 -2.36 10.26
N MET A 206 1.19 -2.68 11.56
CA MET A 206 2.42 -3.02 12.30
C MET A 206 2.52 -4.50 12.64
N ASP A 207 1.42 -5.13 13.05
CA ASP A 207 1.41 -6.55 13.44
C ASP A 207 0.62 -7.37 12.42
N LEU A 208 1.37 -8.07 11.59
CA LEU A 208 0.84 -8.82 10.45
C LEU A 208 0.28 -10.19 10.85
N TRP A 209 0.40 -10.58 12.12
CA TRP A 209 -0.32 -11.74 12.64
C TRP A 209 -1.75 -11.39 13.06
N THR A 210 -1.97 -10.17 13.56
CA THR A 210 -3.30 -9.68 13.94
C THR A 210 -4.08 -9.19 12.71
N TYR A 211 -3.41 -8.58 11.75
CA TYR A 211 -4.02 -8.01 10.55
C TYR A 211 -3.18 -8.35 9.29
N PRO A 212 -3.40 -9.56 8.71
CA PRO A 212 -2.47 -10.19 7.76
C PRO A 212 -2.68 -9.86 6.28
N ASP A 213 -3.84 -9.33 5.92
CA ASP A 213 -4.33 -9.09 4.56
C ASP A 213 -3.44 -8.19 3.68
N TRP A 214 -2.52 -7.42 4.28
CA TRP A 214 -1.53 -6.61 3.56
C TRP A 214 -0.46 -7.43 2.83
N VAL A 215 -0.13 -8.61 3.37
CA VAL A 215 0.96 -9.45 2.83
C VAL A 215 0.54 -10.89 2.57
N PHE A 216 -0.56 -11.34 3.18
CA PHE A 216 -1.06 -12.71 3.06
C PHE A 216 -2.41 -12.77 2.33
N PRO A 217 -2.60 -13.73 1.42
CA PRO A 217 -3.86 -13.95 0.72
C PRO A 217 -4.81 -14.80 1.57
N VAL A 218 -5.22 -14.29 2.74
CA VAL A 218 -6.02 -15.05 3.74
C VAL A 218 -7.37 -14.42 4.05
N ARG A 219 -7.68 -13.27 3.44
CA ARG A 219 -8.98 -12.59 3.50
C ARG A 219 -9.39 -12.15 2.10
N GLY A 220 -10.69 -12.15 1.83
CA GLY A 220 -11.26 -11.84 0.52
C GLY A 220 -11.22 -10.35 0.16
N GLU A 221 -10.07 -9.71 0.32
CA GLU A 221 -9.86 -8.28 0.17
C GLU A 221 -8.42 -7.99 -0.32
N ARG A 222 -8.15 -6.74 -0.71
CA ARG A 222 -6.81 -6.25 -1.11
C ARG A 222 -6.20 -7.07 -2.26
N ILE A 223 -4.89 -7.32 -2.24
CA ILE A 223 -4.03 -7.77 -3.35
C ILE A 223 -4.51 -9.08 -3.99
N PHE A 224 -4.96 -10.03 -3.17
CA PHE A 224 -5.32 -11.39 -3.59
C PHE A 224 -6.76 -11.75 -3.19
N PRO A 225 -7.77 -11.00 -3.66
CA PRO A 225 -9.11 -11.06 -3.09
C PRO A 225 -9.79 -12.42 -3.34
N ALA A 226 -9.59 -13.05 -4.51
CA ALA A 226 -10.21 -14.33 -4.80
C ALA A 226 -9.54 -15.48 -4.04
N VAL A 227 -8.21 -15.44 -3.90
CA VAL A 227 -7.44 -16.48 -3.17
C VAL A 227 -7.68 -16.36 -1.67
N GLY A 228 -7.71 -15.15 -1.14
CA GLY A 228 -8.03 -14.93 0.27
C GLY A 228 -9.48 -15.29 0.61
N ALA A 229 -10.44 -15.09 -0.32
CA ALA A 229 -11.81 -15.58 -0.15
C ALA A 229 -11.86 -17.12 -0.11
N TRP A 230 -11.04 -17.79 -0.95
CA TRP A 230 -10.90 -19.24 -0.95
C TRP A 230 -10.34 -19.76 0.37
N TYR A 231 -9.24 -19.18 0.84
CA TYR A 231 -8.64 -19.57 2.11
C TYR A 231 -9.62 -19.38 3.29
N ASN A 232 -10.18 -18.18 3.43
CA ASN A 232 -11.07 -17.83 4.54
C ASN A 232 -12.34 -18.69 4.58
N SER A 233 -12.84 -19.11 3.42
CA SER A 233 -14.06 -19.92 3.31
C SER A 233 -13.82 -21.44 3.37
N GLY A 234 -12.57 -21.88 3.52
CA GLY A 234 -12.22 -23.31 3.41
C GLY A 234 -12.50 -23.88 2.02
N GLY A 235 -12.39 -23.04 0.99
CA GLY A 235 -12.57 -23.39 -0.42
C GLY A 235 -14.00 -23.32 -0.96
N ALA A 236 -14.95 -22.75 -0.21
CA ALA A 236 -16.35 -22.67 -0.64
C ALA A 236 -16.61 -21.57 -1.69
N VAL A 237 -15.86 -20.48 -1.65
CA VAL A 237 -15.93 -19.35 -2.60
C VAL A 237 -14.53 -18.92 -3.00
N GLY A 238 -14.37 -18.14 -4.07
CA GLY A 238 -13.05 -17.67 -4.52
C GLY A 238 -12.33 -18.69 -5.40
N GLU A 239 -11.00 -18.57 -5.48
CA GLU A 239 -10.14 -19.38 -6.34
C GLU A 239 -8.98 -19.98 -5.53
N ALA A 240 -8.70 -21.27 -5.72
CA ALA A 240 -7.53 -21.88 -5.09
C ALA A 240 -6.24 -21.26 -5.64
N PRO A 241 -5.17 -21.12 -4.83
CA PRO A 241 -3.88 -20.64 -5.33
C PRO A 241 -3.33 -21.59 -6.39
N GLU A 242 -2.66 -21.05 -7.41
CA GLU A 242 -2.01 -21.87 -8.43
C GLU A 242 -0.78 -22.59 -7.84
N PRO A 243 -0.51 -23.85 -8.19
CA PRO A 243 0.67 -24.56 -7.68
C PRO A 243 1.98 -23.82 -8.00
N GLY A 244 2.80 -23.57 -6.98
CA GLY A 244 4.07 -22.85 -7.07
C GLY A 244 3.98 -21.32 -7.10
N SER A 245 2.76 -20.78 -7.12
CA SER A 245 2.52 -19.33 -7.11
C SER A 245 2.98 -18.66 -5.81
N PRO A 246 3.25 -17.33 -5.82
CA PRO A 246 3.56 -16.60 -4.60
C PRO A 246 2.43 -16.74 -3.57
N GLU A 247 1.16 -16.69 -3.99
CA GLU A 247 0.03 -16.84 -3.08
C GLU A 247 -0.04 -18.21 -2.38
N GLU A 248 0.33 -19.31 -3.05
CA GLU A 248 0.41 -20.63 -2.39
C GLU A 248 1.48 -20.63 -1.28
N ARG A 249 2.66 -20.08 -1.58
CA ARG A 249 3.77 -20.00 -0.62
C ARG A 249 3.46 -19.06 0.54
N LEU A 250 2.81 -17.93 0.27
CA LEU A 250 2.37 -17.00 1.30
C LEU A 250 1.35 -17.65 2.26
N ILE A 251 0.41 -18.46 1.75
CA ILE A 251 -0.51 -19.24 2.60
C ILE A 251 0.26 -20.25 3.46
N ALA A 252 1.19 -20.99 2.87
CA ALA A 252 1.98 -21.98 3.61
C ALA A 252 2.78 -21.33 4.76
N LEU A 253 3.40 -20.17 4.50
CA LEU A 253 4.11 -19.38 5.51
C LEU A 253 3.19 -18.84 6.60
N TYR A 254 1.98 -18.39 6.22
CA TYR A 254 0.98 -17.97 7.18
C TYR A 254 0.59 -19.11 8.14
N GLU A 255 0.27 -20.29 7.60
CA GLU A 255 -0.09 -21.46 8.39
C GLU A 255 1.04 -21.93 9.31
N ALA A 256 2.27 -21.96 8.79
CA ALA A 256 3.46 -22.27 9.58
C ALA A 256 3.66 -21.26 10.73
N GLY A 257 3.52 -19.96 10.44
CA GLY A 257 3.63 -18.90 11.44
C GLY A 257 2.56 -18.97 12.52
N PHE A 258 1.33 -19.35 12.18
CA PHE A 258 0.26 -19.58 13.16
C PHE A 258 0.50 -20.81 14.06
N ALA A 259 1.20 -21.82 13.55
CA ALA A 259 1.57 -23.01 14.31
C ALA A 259 2.85 -22.82 15.16
N GLU A 260 3.67 -21.81 14.86
CA GLU A 260 4.93 -21.52 15.54
C GLU A 260 4.71 -20.79 16.88
N GLY A 261 5.21 -21.39 17.95
CA GLY A 261 5.07 -20.89 19.32
C GLY A 261 6.22 -19.99 19.77
N ASP A 262 7.39 -20.09 19.14
CA ASP A 262 8.54 -19.23 19.40
C ASP A 262 8.45 -17.94 18.59
N SER A 263 8.54 -16.79 19.26
CA SER A 263 8.35 -15.51 18.58
C SER A 263 9.51 -15.13 17.65
N VAL A 264 10.72 -15.65 17.87
CA VAL A 264 11.88 -15.38 17.00
C VAL A 264 11.75 -16.21 15.74
N ALA A 265 11.53 -17.52 15.86
CA ALA A 265 11.31 -18.41 14.72
C ALA A 265 10.10 -17.98 13.89
N ARG A 266 9.01 -17.55 14.54
CA ARG A 266 7.85 -17.00 13.83
C ARG A 266 8.18 -15.72 13.06
N ASN A 267 9.08 -14.89 13.59
CA ASN A 267 9.50 -13.68 12.89
C ASN A 267 10.36 -14.00 11.66
N GLU A 268 11.21 -15.03 11.72
CA GLU A 268 12.00 -15.49 10.56
C GLU A 268 11.08 -15.88 9.38
N LEU A 269 9.96 -16.57 9.67
CA LEU A 269 8.93 -16.87 8.65
C LEU A 269 8.32 -15.59 8.02
N MET A 270 8.14 -14.53 8.82
CA MET A 270 7.66 -13.24 8.30
C MET A 270 8.71 -12.57 7.40
N LEU A 271 10.01 -12.74 7.68
CA LEU A 271 11.04 -12.23 6.79
C LEU A 271 11.02 -12.98 5.44
N GLU A 272 10.75 -14.29 5.42
CA GLU A 272 10.53 -15.04 4.18
C GLU A 272 9.32 -14.53 3.39
N VAL A 273 8.24 -14.14 4.07
CA VAL A 273 7.07 -13.50 3.44
C VAL A 273 7.50 -12.20 2.74
N PHE A 274 8.29 -11.36 3.41
CA PHE A 274 8.77 -10.13 2.80
C PHE A 274 9.70 -10.39 1.62
N ARG A 275 10.51 -11.46 1.64
CA ARG A 275 11.32 -11.88 0.49
C ARG A 275 10.46 -12.15 -0.74
N ILE A 276 9.33 -12.86 -0.59
CA ILE A 276 8.38 -13.07 -1.70
C ILE A 276 7.85 -11.73 -2.23
N HIS A 277 7.50 -10.79 -1.36
CA HIS A 277 7.03 -9.45 -1.77
C HIS A 277 8.09 -8.62 -2.49
N ILE A 278 9.38 -8.85 -2.23
CA ILE A 278 10.50 -8.18 -2.91
C ILE A 278 10.80 -8.86 -4.25
N GLU A 279 10.97 -10.18 -4.24
CA GLU A 279 11.45 -10.96 -5.39
C GLU A 279 10.39 -11.09 -6.48
N GLU A 280 9.13 -11.25 -6.08
CA GLU A 280 8.02 -11.44 -7.01
C GLU A 280 7.10 -10.23 -7.07
N GLY A 281 7.34 -9.19 -6.28
CA GLY A 281 6.58 -7.95 -6.33
C GLY A 281 7.03 -6.97 -7.43
N PRO A 282 6.66 -5.68 -7.29
CA PRO A 282 5.83 -5.14 -6.20
C PRO A 282 4.37 -5.57 -6.38
N PHE A 283 3.73 -6.15 -5.36
CA PHE A 283 2.29 -6.47 -5.42
C PHE A 283 1.38 -5.26 -5.09
N ALA A 284 1.97 -4.24 -4.46
CA ALA A 284 1.39 -2.93 -4.26
C ALA A 284 2.49 -1.89 -4.47
N ILE A 285 2.11 -0.73 -5.02
CA ILE A 285 3.05 0.31 -5.47
C ILE A 285 2.89 1.52 -4.56
N GLY A 286 3.88 1.77 -3.72
CA GLY A 286 3.90 2.93 -2.82
C GLY A 286 4.41 4.19 -3.52
N ALA A 287 3.80 5.33 -3.20
CA ALA A 287 4.25 6.65 -3.66
C ALA A 287 5.21 7.34 -2.69
N CYS A 288 4.77 7.53 -1.45
CA CYS A 288 5.54 8.14 -0.36
C CYS A 288 5.23 7.41 0.94
N GLY A 289 5.98 7.61 2.03
CA GLY A 289 5.57 7.12 3.35
C GLY A 289 6.25 7.82 4.53
N ASP A 290 6.08 7.23 5.72
CA ASP A 290 6.49 7.75 7.02
C ASP A 290 6.07 9.21 7.31
N LEU A 291 4.82 9.54 6.97
CA LEU A 291 4.23 10.85 7.22
C LEU A 291 4.27 11.20 8.72
N SER A 292 4.66 12.44 9.03
CA SER A 292 4.48 13.02 10.36
C SER A 292 3.01 13.33 10.64
N THR A 293 2.56 13.04 11.87
CA THR A 293 1.23 13.36 12.38
C THR A 293 1.37 14.20 13.66
N PRO A 294 1.25 15.54 13.59
CA PRO A 294 1.37 16.39 14.76
C PRO A 294 0.21 16.14 15.74
N VAL A 295 0.53 15.97 17.01
CA VAL A 295 -0.45 15.86 18.10
C VAL A 295 -0.35 17.08 18.99
N VAL A 296 -1.46 17.80 19.15
CA VAL A 296 -1.54 18.98 20.03
C VAL A 296 -1.99 18.53 21.41
N VAL A 297 -1.19 18.85 22.44
CA VAL A 297 -1.49 18.51 23.83
C VAL A 297 -1.45 19.78 24.67
N ALA A 298 -2.58 20.12 25.30
CA ALA A 298 -2.62 21.24 26.23
C ALA A 298 -1.58 21.08 27.34
N GLU A 299 -1.02 22.19 27.83
CA GLU A 299 0.03 22.14 28.84
C GLU A 299 -0.45 21.48 30.14
N ASN A 300 -1.68 21.70 30.58
CA ASN A 300 -2.18 21.03 31.77
C ASN A 300 -2.63 19.57 31.53
N PHE A 301 -2.61 19.08 30.29
CA PHE A 301 -2.99 17.71 29.95
C PHE A 301 -1.76 16.80 29.98
N ARG A 302 -1.73 15.90 30.95
CA ARG A 302 -0.56 15.10 31.35
C ARG A 302 -0.79 13.61 31.14
N ASN A 303 0.32 12.89 31.18
CA ASN A 303 0.42 11.45 30.96
C ASN A 303 0.14 10.99 29.52
N VAL A 304 0.20 11.93 28.55
CA VAL A 304 0.27 11.59 27.12
C VAL A 304 1.72 11.18 26.83
N PRO A 305 1.95 10.04 26.13
CA PRO A 305 3.29 9.67 25.69
C PRO A 305 3.95 10.80 24.87
N GLU A 306 5.28 10.84 24.81
CA GLU A 306 5.99 11.84 24.00
C GLU A 306 6.19 11.38 22.55
N THR A 307 6.00 10.09 22.28
CA THR A 307 6.05 9.47 20.95
C THR A 307 4.88 8.52 20.76
N GLY A 308 4.51 8.29 19.50
CA GLY A 308 3.46 7.34 19.15
C GLY A 308 3.34 7.13 17.65
N VAL A 309 2.62 6.06 17.30
CA VAL A 309 2.29 5.70 15.92
C VAL A 309 0.76 5.67 15.79
N LEU A 310 0.19 6.45 14.86
CA LEU A 310 -1.25 6.73 14.82
C LEU A 310 -2.02 6.06 13.67
N GLY A 311 -1.36 5.77 12.55
CA GLY A 311 -1.99 5.21 11.36
C GLY A 311 -2.38 3.73 11.39
N PRO A 312 -1.67 2.82 12.09
CA PRO A 312 -2.04 1.40 12.11
C PRO A 312 -3.45 1.20 12.69
N TRP A 313 -4.25 0.35 12.04
CA TRP A 313 -5.65 0.15 12.43
C TRP A 313 -5.77 -0.75 13.66
N ALA A 314 -5.03 -1.87 13.71
CA ALA A 314 -5.16 -2.86 14.77
C ALA A 314 -4.83 -2.32 16.19
N PRO A 315 -3.82 -1.44 16.39
CA PRO A 315 -3.58 -0.78 17.67
C PRO A 315 -4.68 0.20 18.10
N ALA A 316 -5.61 0.56 17.22
CA ALA A 316 -6.78 1.38 17.50
C ALA A 316 -6.45 2.74 18.15
N SER A 317 -5.49 3.48 17.59
CA SER A 317 -5.11 4.83 18.05
C SER A 317 -6.32 5.78 18.13
N PRO A 318 -6.44 6.61 19.18
CA PRO A 318 -5.50 6.83 20.29
C PRO A 318 -5.64 5.82 21.45
N GLY A 319 -6.40 4.73 21.30
CA GLY A 319 -6.61 3.71 22.33
C GLY A 319 -5.33 3.05 22.82
N ASN A 320 -4.38 2.77 21.92
CA ASN A 320 -3.02 2.30 22.25
C ASN A 320 -2.22 3.23 23.17
N LEU A 321 -2.59 4.51 23.27
CA LEU A 321 -1.91 5.46 24.14
C LEU A 321 -2.39 5.39 25.60
N ASN A 322 -3.35 4.50 25.91
CA ASN A 322 -3.98 4.34 27.22
C ASN A 322 -4.61 5.64 27.76
N PRO A 323 -5.57 6.26 27.04
CA PRO A 323 -6.13 7.56 27.41
C PRO A 323 -6.84 7.58 28.76
N ALA A 324 -7.23 6.41 29.30
CA ALA A 324 -7.77 6.28 30.64
C ALA A 324 -6.78 6.71 31.75
N GLN A 325 -5.49 6.78 31.45
CA GLN A 325 -4.45 7.26 32.36
C GLN A 325 -4.12 8.75 32.18
N PHE A 326 -4.69 9.41 31.17
CA PHE A 326 -4.49 10.84 30.96
C PHE A 326 -5.21 11.64 32.03
N PHE A 327 -4.64 12.78 32.42
CA PHE A 327 -5.26 13.63 33.43
C PHE A 327 -5.00 15.12 33.19
N ILE A 328 -5.90 15.95 33.69
CA ILE A 328 -5.72 17.40 33.73
C ILE A 328 -5.11 17.75 35.08
N ARG A 329 -3.92 18.34 35.08
CA ARG A 329 -3.29 18.88 36.28
C ARG A 329 -4.05 20.14 36.69
N SER A 330 -4.52 20.20 37.94
CA SER A 330 -5.01 21.44 38.54
C SER A 330 -3.82 22.30 38.96
N ASP A 331 -3.85 23.58 38.63
CA ASP A 331 -2.86 24.53 39.17
C ASP A 331 -3.19 24.76 40.65
N SER A 332 -2.43 24.13 41.55
CA SER A 332 -2.48 24.39 42.99
C SER A 332 -1.25 25.16 43.43
#